data_AF-A0A9D4CPN2-F1
#
_entry.id   AF-A0A9D4CPN2-F1
#
_cell.length_a   1.000
_cell.length_b   1.000
_cell.length_c   1.000
_cell.angle_alpha   90.00
_cell.angle_beta   90.00
_cell.angle_gamma   90.00
#
_symmetry.space_group_name_H-M   'P 1'
#
loop_
_entity.id
_entity.type
_entity.pdbx_description
1 polymer ?
#
loop_
_entity_poly.entity_id
_entity_poly.type
_entity_poly.pdbx_seq_one_letter_code
_entity_poly.pdbx_strand_id
1 'polypeptide(L)'
;MSFNFCHEWHLSCQDVFLDNVKLDDNIARNTALKENVFMMVVCIELRIPLFLVGKPGSSKSLAKTIVADAMQGNSARHQLFKHLKQVFP
;
A
#
# COMPACT_ATOMS: atom_id res chain seq x y z
N MET A 1 18.00 23.96 -2.62
CA MET A 1 17.84 22.98 -3.72
C MET A 1 16.68 22.08 -3.37
N SER A 2 15.46 22.52 -3.69
CA SER A 2 14.25 21.81 -3.30
C SER A 2 13.93 20.76 -4.36
N PHE A 3 13.77 19.52 -3.89
CA PHE A 3 13.46 18.28 -4.60
C PHE A 3 12.25 18.40 -5.54
N ASN A 4 12.43 18.99 -6.74
CA ASN A 4 11.42 18.97 -7.80
C ASN A 4 11.36 17.63 -8.57
N PHE A 5 12.15 16.62 -8.17
CA PHE A 5 12.12 15.28 -8.77
C PHE A 5 11.15 14.30 -8.06
N CYS A 6 10.54 14.69 -6.93
CA CYS A 6 9.74 13.79 -6.07
C CYS A 6 8.25 13.69 -6.48
N HIS A 7 7.70 14.67 -7.20
CA HIS A 7 6.24 14.78 -7.36
C HIS A 7 5.64 13.91 -8.48
N GLU A 8 6.40 13.54 -9.52
CA GLU A 8 5.90 12.71 -10.64
C GLU A 8 6.15 11.21 -10.46
N TRP A 9 7.26 10.81 -9.82
CA TRP A 9 7.55 9.40 -9.53
C TRP A 9 6.58 8.79 -8.49
N HIS A 10 5.99 9.63 -7.63
CA HIS A 10 5.13 9.18 -6.54
C HIS A 10 3.86 8.48 -7.05
N LEU A 11 3.30 8.90 -8.19
CA LEU A 11 2.03 8.36 -8.70
C LEU A 11 2.21 6.97 -9.34
N SER A 12 3.25 6.78 -10.15
CA SER A 12 3.45 5.52 -10.88
C SER A 12 3.87 4.35 -9.96
N CYS A 13 4.67 4.62 -8.93
CA CYS A 13 5.10 3.57 -8.00
C CYS A 13 3.97 3.09 -7.08
N GLN A 14 2.99 3.95 -6.76
CA GLN A 14 1.84 3.56 -5.94
C GLN A 14 0.93 2.56 -6.67
N ASP A 15 0.79 2.73 -7.99
CA ASP A 15 -0.02 1.85 -8.83
C ASP A 15 0.52 0.41 -8.84
N VAL A 16 1.85 0.23 -8.82
CA VAL A 16 2.49 -1.09 -8.81
C VAL A 16 1.97 -1.99 -7.69
N PHE A 17 1.79 -1.46 -6.48
CA PHE A 17 1.30 -2.27 -5.37
C PHE A 17 -0.17 -2.63 -5.54
N LEU A 18 -1.03 -1.67 -5.89
CA LEU A 18 -2.45 -1.93 -6.05
C LEU A 18 -2.80 -2.79 -7.26
N ASP A 19 -2.02 -2.71 -8.34
CA ASP A 19 -2.16 -3.58 -9.52
C ASP A 19 -1.81 -5.03 -9.22
N ASN A 20 -1.02 -5.28 -8.16
CA ASN A 20 -0.65 -6.60 -7.68
C ASN A 20 -1.51 -7.09 -6.50
N VAL A 21 -2.61 -6.40 -6.20
CA VAL A 21 -3.60 -6.83 -5.20
C VAL A 21 -4.91 -7.17 -5.89
N LYS A 22 -5.55 -8.25 -5.43
CA LYS A 22 -6.93 -8.56 -5.82
C LYS A 22 -7.88 -7.64 -5.05
N LEU A 23 -8.46 -6.67 -5.75
CA LEU A 23 -9.53 -5.81 -5.23
C LEU A 23 -10.90 -6.32 -5.71
N ASP A 24 -11.94 -6.04 -4.94
CA ASP A 24 -13.34 -6.20 -5.37
C ASP A 24 -13.67 -5.13 -6.41
N ASP A 25 -14.50 -5.46 -7.40
CA ASP A 25 -14.91 -4.57 -8.49
C ASP A 25 -15.63 -3.30 -7.98
N ASN A 26 -16.20 -3.36 -6.78
CA ASN A 26 -16.86 -2.22 -6.14
C ASN A 26 -15.88 -1.25 -5.44
N ILE A 27 -14.58 -1.56 -5.40
CA ILE A 27 -13.58 -0.72 -4.73
C ILE A 27 -12.95 0.24 -5.72
N ALA A 28 -13.24 1.53 -5.54
CA ALA A 28 -12.59 2.59 -6.30
C ALA A 28 -11.09 2.71 -5.94
N ARG A 29 -10.21 2.65 -6.94
CA ARG A 29 -8.75 2.87 -6.82
C ARG A 29 -8.39 4.36 -6.70
N ASN A 30 -8.95 5.03 -5.69
CA ASN A 30 -8.71 6.45 -5.44
C ASN A 30 -7.30 6.72 -4.90
N THR A 31 -6.82 7.94 -5.10
CA THR A 31 -5.48 8.38 -4.65
C THR A 31 -5.21 8.09 -3.18
N ALA A 32 -6.19 8.31 -2.29
CA ALA A 32 -6.01 8.04 -0.87
C ALA A 32 -5.79 6.54 -0.57
N LEU A 33 -6.45 5.65 -1.29
CA LEU A 33 -6.20 4.21 -1.17
C LEU A 33 -4.78 3.87 -1.66
N LYS A 34 -4.35 4.44 -2.79
CA LYS A 34 -3.00 4.23 -3.35
C LYS A 34 -1.91 4.66 -2.38
N GLU A 35 -2.02 5.88 -1.85
CA GLU A 35 -1.08 6.42 -0.88
C GLU A 35 -1.03 5.59 0.40
N ASN A 36 -2.18 5.24 0.98
CA ASN A 36 -2.22 4.46 2.21
C ASN A 36 -1.60 3.06 2.03
N VAL A 37 -1.93 2.36 0.94
CA VAL A 37 -1.37 1.02 0.65
C VAL A 37 0.14 1.12 0.46
N PHE A 38 0.60 2.05 -0.38
CA PHE A 38 2.03 2.24 -0.62
C PHE A 38 2.80 2.54 0.66
N MET A 39 2.34 3.53 1.44
CA MET A 39 3.00 3.92 2.69
C MET A 39 3.03 2.78 3.70
N MET A 40 1.92 2.04 3.85
CA MET A 40 1.89 0.87 4.73
C MET A 40 2.89 -0.19 4.30
N VAL A 41 2.90 -0.59 3.02
CA VAL A 41 3.82 -1.64 2.52
C VAL A 41 5.27 -1.23 2.74
N VAL A 42 5.64 -0.01 2.36
CA VAL A 42 7.01 0.50 2.50
C VAL A 42 7.42 0.61 3.97
N CYS A 43 6.57 1.18 4.83
CA CYS A 43 6.89 1.32 6.25
C CYS A 43 6.99 -0.03 6.97
N ILE A 44 6.14 -1.01 6.62
CA ILE A 44 6.23 -2.38 7.16
C ILE A 44 7.54 -3.03 6.70
N GLU A 45 7.86 -2.93 5.41
CA GLU A 45 9.08 -3.51 4.86
C GLU A 45 10.33 -2.88 5.49
N LEU A 46 10.30 -1.59 5.80
CA LEU A 46 11.43 -0.90 6.44
C LEU A 46 11.40 -0.96 7.98
N ARG A 47 10.35 -1.52 8.60
CA ARG A 47 10.08 -1.49 10.05
C ARG A 47 10.04 -0.06 10.63
N ILE A 48 9.48 0.88 9.88
CA ILE A 48 9.26 2.26 10.31
C ILE A 48 7.86 2.37 10.92
N PRO A 49 7.70 2.88 12.14
CA PRO A 49 6.38 3.15 12.72
C PRO A 49 5.61 4.16 11.85
N LEU A 50 4.39 3.79 11.42
CA LEU A 50 3.53 4.62 10.58
C LEU A 50 2.27 5.02 11.35
N PHE A 51 1.98 6.32 11.37
CA PHE A 51 0.74 6.87 11.90
C PHE A 51 -0.11 7.42 10.76
N LEU A 52 -1.31 6.87 10.56
CA LEU A 52 -2.24 7.31 9.53
C LEU A 52 -3.38 8.11 10.16
N VAL A 53 -3.35 9.42 9.98
CA VAL A 53 -4.36 10.36 10.47
C VAL A 53 -5.10 10.95 9.28
N GLY A 54 -6.44 11.00 9.35
CA GLY A 54 -7.25 11.63 8.30
C GLY A 54 -8.74 11.50 8.59
N LYS A 55 -9.57 12.20 7.81
CA LYS A 55 -11.04 12.19 7.96
C LYS A 55 -11.63 10.77 7.81
N PRO A 56 -12.80 10.50 8.42
CA PRO A 56 -13.55 9.27 8.14
C PRO A 56 -13.78 9.10 6.63
N GLY A 57 -13.78 7.85 6.15
CA GLY A 57 -13.94 7.55 4.72
C GLY A 57 -12.69 7.72 3.84
N SER A 58 -11.53 8.09 4.38
CA SER A 58 -10.30 8.28 3.59
C SER A 58 -9.51 6.98 3.31
N SER A 59 -10.20 5.86 3.09
CA SER A 59 -9.63 4.56 2.69
C SER A 59 -8.62 3.89 3.65
N LYS A 60 -8.42 4.39 4.88
CA LYS A 60 -7.39 3.89 5.81
C LYS A 60 -7.59 2.43 6.25
N SER A 61 -8.77 2.11 6.78
CA SER A 61 -9.05 0.74 7.27
C SER A 61 -9.06 -0.27 6.13
N LEU A 62 -9.58 0.13 4.96
CA LEU A 62 -9.57 -0.69 3.75
C LEU A 62 -8.13 -0.98 3.30
N ALA A 63 -7.26 0.03 3.27
CA ALA A 63 -5.85 -0.16 2.95
C ALA A 63 -5.17 -1.13 3.92
N LYS A 64 -5.47 -1.05 5.23
CA LYS A 64 -4.94 -1.98 6.22
C LYS A 64 -5.34 -3.43 5.91
N THR A 65 -6.61 -3.67 5.60
CA THR A 65 -7.11 -5.00 5.24
C THR A 65 -6.43 -5.53 3.97
N ILE A 66 -6.29 -4.69 2.95
CA ILE A 66 -5.60 -5.03 1.69
C ILE A 66 -4.15 -5.43 1.96
N VAL A 67 -3.42 -4.63 2.74
CA VAL A 67 -1.99 -4.88 3.01
C VAL A 67 -1.81 -6.15 3.83
N ALA A 68 -2.69 -6.41 4.80
CA ALA A 68 -2.67 -7.66 5.56
C ALA A 68 -2.96 -8.89 4.68
N ASP A 69 -3.88 -8.80 3.71
CA ASP A 69 -4.15 -9.90 2.76
C ASP A 69 -3.01 -10.07 1.75
N ALA A 70 -2.36 -8.99 1.32
CA ALA A 70 -1.31 -9.03 0.31
C ALA A 70 0.04 -9.50 0.87
N MET A 71 0.47 -8.96 2.01
CA MET A 71 1.80 -9.20 2.61
C MET A 71 1.84 -10.49 3.43
N GLN A 72 1.58 -11.63 2.79
CA GLN A 72 1.64 -12.96 3.42
C GLN A 72 2.99 -13.68 3.25
N GLY A 73 4.05 -12.96 2.86
CA GLY A 73 5.35 -13.53 2.55
C GLY A 73 5.24 -14.62 1.48
N ASN A 74 5.87 -15.78 1.68
CA ASN A 74 5.86 -16.89 0.71
C ASN A 74 4.44 -17.35 0.28
N SER A 75 3.42 -17.13 1.13
CA SER A 75 2.03 -17.47 0.86
C SER A 75 1.26 -16.40 0.08
N ALA A 76 1.88 -15.26 -0.24
CA ALA A 76 1.24 -14.18 -0.97
C ALA A 76 0.83 -14.63 -2.39
N ARG A 77 -0.30 -14.11 -2.88
CA ARG A 77 -0.85 -14.46 -4.20
C ARG A 77 0.04 -13.97 -5.35
N HIS A 78 0.55 -12.75 -5.26
CA HIS A 78 1.39 -12.12 -6.28
C HIS A 78 2.88 -12.24 -5.95
N GLN A 79 3.72 -12.46 -6.97
CA GLN A 79 5.16 -12.61 -6.81
C GLN A 79 5.83 -11.40 -6.14
N LEU A 80 5.32 -10.19 -6.38
CA LEU A 80 5.81 -8.97 -5.74
C LEU A 80 5.79 -9.09 -4.21
N PHE A 81 4.66 -9.49 -3.64
CA PHE A 81 4.49 -9.60 -2.19
C PHE A 81 5.15 -10.83 -1.57
N LYS A 82 5.54 -11.83 -2.37
CA LYS A 82 6.31 -12.99 -1.88
C LYS A 82 7.70 -12.63 -1.39
N HIS A 83 8.27 -11.55 -1.91
CA HIS A 83 9.59 -11.06 -1.54
C HIS A 83 9.55 -10.03 -0.40
N LEU A 84 8.35 -9.69 0.09
CA LEU A 84 8.15 -8.76 1.19
C LEU A 84 7.89 -9.50 2.50
N LYS A 85 8.06 -8.81 3.62
CA LYS A 85 7.82 -9.36 4.96
C LYS A 85 6.38 -9.82 5.13
N GLN A 86 6.22 -10.94 5.84
CA GLN A 86 4.90 -11.38 6.28
C GLN A 86 4.38 -10.48 7.39
N VAL A 87 3.14 -10.02 7.22
CA VAL A 87 2.37 -9.29 8.23
C VAL A 87 1.41 -10.26 8.88
N PHE A 88 1.36 -10.25 10.21
CA PHE A 88 0.37 -10.99 10.98
C PHE A 88 -0.83 -10.08 11.28
N PRO A 89 -2.08 -10.56 11.14
CA PRO A 89 -3.29 -9.81 11.49
C PRO A 89 -3.37 -9.41 12.97
#